data_AF-A0A1S9AP95-F1
#
_entry.id   AF-A0A1S9AP95-F1
#
_cell.length_a   1.000
_cell.length_b   1.000
_cell.length_c   1.000
_cell.angle_alpha   90.00
_cell.angle_beta   90.00
_cell.angle_gamma   90.00
#
_symmetry.space_group_name_H-M   'P 1'
#
loop_
_entity.id
_entity.type
_entity.pdbx_description
1 polymer ?
#
loop_
_entity_poly.entity_id
_entity_poly.type
_entity_poly.pdbx_seq_one_letter_code
_entity_poly.pdbx_strand_id
1 'polypeptide(L)'
;MQAYSMDLRQRVAQALAEPGARQAQVAARFCVSVAFVGKLVRRQRQTGSVAALPGRGGPPRCLDAAAQAWLVAQVGRQPDATLAELRDALQAETGRRVSVGVVWRVVDEQGLRRKKKPARH
;
A
#
# COMPACT_ATOMS: atom_id res chain seq x y z
N MET A 1 7.65 -7.81 -8.46
CA MET A 1 7.48 -9.21 -8.89
C MET A 1 5.99 -9.51 -8.88
N GLN A 2 5.39 -9.81 -10.03
CA GLN A 2 3.96 -10.11 -10.13
C GLN A 2 3.68 -11.46 -9.45
N ALA A 3 2.64 -11.51 -8.62
CA ALA A 3 2.15 -12.75 -8.05
C ALA A 3 1.57 -13.65 -9.16
N TYR A 4 1.87 -14.95 -9.15
CA TYR A 4 1.10 -15.92 -9.94
C TYR A 4 -0.39 -15.81 -9.60
N SER A 5 -1.25 -16.00 -10.61
CA SER A 5 -2.71 -15.89 -10.49
C SER A 5 -3.26 -16.81 -9.39
N MET A 6 -4.42 -16.44 -8.83
CA MET A 6 -5.09 -17.26 -7.83
C MET A 6 -5.47 -18.63 -8.39
N ASP A 7 -5.97 -18.66 -9.63
CA ASP A 7 -6.34 -19.91 -10.32
C ASP A 7 -5.17 -20.91 -10.35
N LEU A 8 -3.98 -20.47 -10.76
CA LEU A 8 -2.80 -21.35 -10.82
C LEU A 8 -2.46 -21.92 -9.45
N ARG A 9 -2.57 -21.11 -8.38
CA ARG A 9 -2.31 -21.55 -7.01
C ARG A 9 -3.33 -22.55 -6.51
N GLN A 10 -4.61 -22.34 -6.82
CA GLN A 10 -5.68 -23.26 -6.44
C GLN A 10 -5.47 -24.61 -7.12
N ARG A 11 -5.19 -24.62 -8.42
CA ARG A 11 -4.95 -25.85 -9.19
C ARG A 11 -3.71 -26.60 -8.71
N VAL A 12 -2.62 -25.88 -8.41
CA VAL A 12 -1.41 -26.48 -7.83
C VAL A 12 -1.67 -27.04 -6.43
N ALA A 13 -2.44 -26.35 -5.60
CA ALA A 13 -2.79 -26.84 -4.26
C ALA A 13 -3.72 -28.06 -4.28
N GLN A 14 -4.68 -28.10 -5.21
CA GLN A 14 -5.54 -29.26 -5.44
C GLN A 14 -4.71 -30.48 -5.88
N ALA A 15 -3.80 -30.30 -6.84
CA ALA A 15 -2.92 -31.38 -7.29
C ALA A 15 -1.95 -31.87 -6.21
N LEU A 16 -1.62 -31.05 -5.20
CA LEU A 16 -0.84 -31.47 -4.04
C LEU A 16 -1.66 -32.19 -2.97
N ALA A 17 -2.98 -32.01 -2.96
CA ALA A 17 -3.87 -32.70 -2.03
C ALA A 17 -4.19 -34.14 -2.47
N GLU A 18 -3.88 -34.49 -3.72
CA GLU A 18 -4.02 -35.86 -4.22
C GLU A 18 -3.07 -36.82 -3.49
N PRO A 19 -3.53 -38.01 -3.08
CA PRO A 19 -2.69 -38.99 -2.39
C PRO A 19 -1.54 -39.44 -3.30
N GLY A 20 -0.31 -39.38 -2.80
CA GLY A 20 0.91 -39.73 -3.54
C GLY A 20 1.54 -38.61 -4.37
N ALA A 21 0.96 -37.41 -4.37
CA ALA A 21 1.49 -36.28 -5.11
C ALA A 21 2.88 -35.85 -4.63
N ARG A 22 3.86 -35.81 -5.55
CA ARG A 22 5.21 -35.28 -5.29
C ARG A 22 5.32 -33.84 -5.76
N GLN A 23 5.90 -32.96 -4.94
CA GLN A 23 6.06 -31.53 -5.27
C GLN A 23 6.77 -31.30 -6.61
N ALA A 24 7.78 -32.12 -6.94
CA ALA A 24 8.50 -32.03 -8.21
C ALA A 24 7.63 -32.38 -9.42
N GLN A 25 6.74 -33.37 -9.29
CA GLN A 25 5.82 -33.77 -10.37
C GLN A 25 4.74 -32.71 -10.59
N VAL A 26 4.20 -32.13 -9.51
CA VAL A 26 3.24 -31.02 -9.60
C VAL A 26 3.91 -29.79 -10.21
N ALA A 27 5.15 -29.48 -9.81
CA ALA A 27 5.91 -28.38 -10.40
C ALA A 27 6.08 -28.53 -11.91
N ALA A 28 6.46 -29.73 -12.38
CA ALA A 28 6.57 -30.04 -13.80
C ALA A 28 5.23 -29.95 -14.53
N ARG A 29 4.15 -30.50 -13.96
CA ARG A 29 2.78 -30.48 -14.55
C ARG A 29 2.26 -29.07 -14.79
N PHE A 30 2.58 -28.12 -13.91
CA PHE A 30 2.12 -26.74 -13.99
C PHE A 30 3.18 -25.77 -14.54
N CYS A 31 4.33 -26.27 -15.00
CA CYS A 31 5.47 -25.47 -15.48
C CYS A 31 5.90 -24.37 -14.47
N VAL A 32 5.85 -24.69 -13.18
CA VAL A 32 6.25 -23.78 -12.08
C VAL A 32 7.49 -24.31 -11.37
N SER A 33 8.17 -23.45 -10.61
CA SER A 33 9.33 -23.88 -9.83
C SER A 33 8.92 -24.70 -8.60
N VAL A 34 9.73 -25.69 -8.24
CA VAL A 34 9.55 -26.47 -6.99
C VAL A 34 9.55 -25.55 -5.76
N ALA A 35 10.35 -24.50 -5.78
CA ALA A 35 10.38 -23.49 -4.72
C ALA A 35 9.04 -22.74 -4.57
N PHE A 36 8.32 -22.48 -5.67
CA PHE A 36 6.97 -21.90 -5.61
C PHE A 36 5.98 -22.86 -4.95
N VAL A 37 6.01 -24.13 -5.36
CA VAL A 37 5.18 -25.21 -4.78
C VAL A 37 5.44 -25.34 -3.27
N GLY A 38 6.71 -25.41 -2.86
CA GLY A 38 7.09 -25.47 -1.44
C GLY A 38 6.62 -24.25 -0.63
N LYS A 39 6.75 -23.03 -1.19
CA LYS A 39 6.22 -21.80 -0.58
C LYS A 39 4.70 -21.84 -0.43
N LEU A 40 4.00 -22.43 -1.40
CA LEU A 40 2.54 -22.58 -1.39
C LEU A 40 2.09 -23.54 -0.29
N VAL A 41 2.73 -24.72 -0.18
CA VAL A 41 2.45 -25.71 0.88
C VAL A 41 2.71 -25.11 2.26
N ARG A 42 3.85 -24.44 2.45
CA ARG A 42 4.18 -23.79 3.73
C ARG A 42 3.11 -22.78 4.13
N ARG A 43 2.64 -21.97 3.16
CA ARG A 43 1.58 -20.98 3.40
C ARG A 43 0.26 -21.63 3.77
N GLN A 44 -0.16 -22.68 3.05
CA GLN A 44 -1.40 -23.39 3.33
C GLN A 44 -1.37 -23.99 4.75
N ARG A 45 -0.24 -24.54 5.18
CA ARG A 45 -0.06 -25.04 6.56
C ARG A 45 -0.11 -23.95 7.62
N GLN A 46 0.45 -22.78 7.34
CA GLN A 46 0.55 -21.67 8.31
C GLN A 46 -0.72 -20.83 8.42
N THR A 47 -1.47 -20.69 7.33
CA THR A 47 -2.57 -19.70 7.22
C THR A 47 -3.89 -20.31 6.73
N GLY A 48 -3.91 -21.58 6.34
CA GLY A 48 -5.07 -22.22 5.71
C GLY A 48 -5.37 -21.72 4.28
N SER A 49 -4.63 -20.73 3.78
CA SER A 49 -4.91 -20.06 2.50
C SER A 49 -3.80 -20.25 1.48
N VAL A 50 -4.19 -20.31 0.19
CA VAL A 50 -3.28 -20.32 -0.97
C VAL A 50 -3.12 -18.92 -1.58
N ALA A 51 -3.84 -17.93 -1.05
CA ALA A 51 -3.83 -16.56 -1.56
C ALA A 51 -2.46 -15.90 -1.40
N ALA A 52 -2.14 -14.96 -2.30
CA ALA A 52 -0.98 -14.09 -2.12
C ALA A 52 -1.15 -13.27 -0.85
N LEU A 53 -0.03 -12.90 -0.22
CA LEU A 53 -0.12 -11.79 0.73
C LEU A 53 -0.62 -10.59 -0.06
N PRO A 54 -1.58 -9.81 0.49
CA PRO A 54 -1.81 -8.48 -0.04
C PRO A 54 -0.45 -7.79 -0.11
N GLY A 55 -0.18 -7.13 -1.23
CA GLY A 55 1.05 -6.35 -1.37
C GLY A 55 1.16 -5.50 -0.11
N ARG A 56 2.27 -5.62 0.63
CA ARG A 56 2.52 -4.70 1.73
C ARG A 56 2.46 -3.33 1.10
N GLY A 57 1.41 -2.57 1.42
CA GLY A 57 1.38 -1.14 1.13
C GLY A 57 2.73 -0.58 1.57
N GLY A 58 3.24 0.38 0.80
CA GLY A 58 4.54 0.98 1.08
C GLY A 58 4.69 1.43 2.55
N PRO A 59 5.90 1.84 2.94
CA PRO A 59 6.18 2.25 4.32
C PRO A 59 5.06 3.14 4.88
N PRO A 60 4.70 2.96 6.16
CA PRO A 60 3.57 3.67 6.77
C PRO A 60 3.72 5.17 6.51
N ARG A 61 2.59 5.82 6.20
CA ARG A 61 2.54 7.25 5.90
C ARG A 61 3.23 8.01 7.05
N CYS A 62 4.11 8.97 6.72
CA CYS A 62 4.80 9.77 7.74
C CYS A 62 3.84 10.54 8.66
N LEU A 63 2.59 10.73 8.24
CA LEU A 63 1.51 11.36 8.99
C LEU A 63 0.45 10.33 9.33
N ASP A 64 -0.01 10.36 10.58
CA ASP A 64 -1.19 9.61 11.02
C ASP A 64 -2.48 10.24 10.47
N ALA A 65 -3.58 9.49 10.55
CA ALA A 65 -4.87 9.92 10.03
C ALA A 65 -5.39 11.21 10.70
N ALA A 66 -5.08 11.43 11.99
CA ALA A 66 -5.49 12.61 12.73
C ALA A 66 -4.79 13.88 12.20
N ALA A 67 -3.47 13.81 12.01
CA ALA A 67 -2.68 14.88 11.42
C ALA A 67 -3.10 15.19 9.97
N GLN A 68 -3.46 14.16 9.19
CA GLN A 68 -4.01 14.36 7.84
C GLN A 68 -5.36 15.08 7.87
N ALA A 69 -6.28 14.67 8.76
CA ALA A 69 -7.59 15.30 8.90
C ALA A 69 -7.49 16.76 9.37
N TRP A 70 -6.59 17.03 10.32
CA TRP A 70 -6.31 18.38 10.78
C TRP A 70 -5.76 19.26 9.64
N LEU A 71 -4.82 18.74 8.84
CA LEU A 71 -4.26 19.47 7.71
C LEU A 71 -5.35 19.83 6.68
N VAL A 72 -6.25 18.89 6.37
CA VAL A 72 -7.40 19.13 5.48
C VAL A 72 -8.32 20.22 6.04
N ALA A 73 -8.64 20.16 7.33
CA ALA A 73 -9.46 21.19 7.98
C ALA A 73 -8.78 22.58 7.92
N GLN A 74 -7.47 22.64 8.13
CA GLN A 74 -6.71 23.89 8.09
C GLN A 74 -6.65 24.49 6.69
N VAL A 75 -6.49 23.68 5.64
CA VAL A 75 -6.59 24.13 4.26
C VAL A 75 -8.00 24.67 3.95
N GLY A 76 -9.04 24.03 4.48
CA GLY A 76 -10.41 24.51 4.35
C GLY A 76 -10.64 25.86 5.03
N ARG A 77 -10.01 26.11 6.19
CA ARG A 77 -10.09 27.39 6.91
C ARG A 77 -9.24 28.48 6.28
N GLN A 78 -8.09 28.12 5.69
CA GLN A 78 -7.14 29.06 5.09
C GLN A 78 -6.69 28.56 3.71
N PRO A 79 -7.53 28.71 2.68
CA PRO A 79 -7.23 28.21 1.33
C PRO A 79 -6.09 28.96 0.63
N ASP A 80 -5.71 30.12 1.15
CA ASP A 80 -4.59 30.93 0.66
C ASP A 80 -3.24 30.58 1.34
N ALA A 81 -3.24 29.71 2.36
CA ALA A 81 -2.03 29.30 3.07
C ALA A 81 -1.05 28.56 2.14
N THR A 82 0.22 28.90 2.28
CA THR A 82 1.31 28.24 1.57
C THR A 82 1.63 26.87 2.20
N LEU A 83 2.24 25.98 1.41
CA LEU A 83 2.64 24.66 1.92
C LEU A 83 3.68 24.76 3.05
N ALA A 84 4.46 25.85 3.12
CA ALA A 84 5.41 26.10 4.20
C ALA A 84 4.70 26.49 5.50
N GLU A 85 3.69 27.36 5.43
CA GLU A 85 2.87 27.72 6.60
C GLU A 85 2.09 26.52 7.13
N LEU A 86 1.54 25.69 6.22
CA LEU A 86 0.86 24.44 6.59
C LEU A 86 1.81 23.45 7.26
N ARG A 87 3.06 23.36 6.80
CA ARG A 87 4.11 22.55 7.44
C ARG A 87 4.38 23.04 8.86
N ASP A 88 4.58 24.34 9.03
CA ASP A 88 4.94 24.93 10.33
C ASP A 88 3.79 24.81 11.34
N ALA A 89 2.55 25.03 10.87
CA ALA A 89 1.36 24.84 11.67
C ALA A 89 1.19 23.35 12.07
N LEU A 90 1.46 22.41 11.15
CA LEU A 90 1.40 20.98 11.45
C LEU A 90 2.48 20.55 12.44
N GLN A 91 3.68 21.11 12.33
CA GLN A 91 4.76 20.88 13.29
C GLN A 91 4.41 21.44 14.67
N ALA A 92 3.75 22.60 14.75
CA ALA A 92 3.28 23.17 16.01
C ALA A 92 2.21 22.29 16.67
N GLU A 93 1.29 21.73 15.89
CA GLU A 93 0.20 20.88 16.38
C GLU A 93 0.69 19.48 16.81
N THR A 94 1.49 18.82 15.95
CA THR A 94 1.85 17.40 16.14
C THR A 94 3.24 17.20 16.75
N GLY A 95 4.04 18.25 16.87
CA GLY A 95 5.44 18.18 17.28
C GLY A 95 6.37 17.50 16.26
N ARG A 96 5.83 17.04 15.11
CA ARG A 96 6.59 16.26 14.11
C ARG A 96 7.09 17.16 12.99
N ARG A 97 8.41 17.14 12.76
CA ARG A 97 9.01 17.78 11.58
C ARG A 97 8.67 16.96 10.34
N VAL A 98 7.87 17.52 9.44
CA VAL A 98 7.60 16.93 8.13
C VAL A 98 8.14 17.81 7.02
N SER A 99 8.48 17.21 5.88
CA SER A 99 8.89 17.96 4.71
C SER A 99 7.68 18.55 3.99
N VAL A 100 7.91 19.64 3.25
CA VAL A 100 6.88 20.26 2.38
C VAL A 100 6.29 19.25 1.39
N GLY A 101 7.09 18.28 0.91
CA GLY A 101 6.61 17.22 0.01
C GLY A 101 5.66 16.21 0.65
N VAL A 102 5.70 16.03 1.99
CA VAL A 102 4.71 15.22 2.72
C VAL A 102 3.39 15.97 2.82
N VAL A 103 3.45 17.27 3.15
CA VAL A 103 2.27 18.16 3.20
C VAL A 103 1.61 18.24 1.82
N TRP A 104 2.39 18.46 0.76
CA TRP A 104 1.87 18.51 -0.61
C TRP A 104 1.17 17.22 -1.03
N ARG A 105 1.75 16.05 -0.74
CA ARG A 105 1.11 14.76 -1.06
C ARG A 105 -0.25 14.61 -0.40
N VAL A 106 -0.39 15.02 0.86
CA VAL A 106 -1.68 14.93 1.57
C VAL A 106 -2.70 15.89 0.96
N VAL A 107 -2.28 17.10 0.62
CA VAL A 107 -3.14 18.12 -0.02
C VAL A 107 -3.57 17.68 -1.42
N ASP A 108 -2.65 17.11 -2.22
CA ASP A 108 -2.91 16.62 -3.57
C ASP A 108 -3.81 15.37 -3.60
N GLU A 109 -3.58 14.40 -2.70
CA GLU A 109 -4.43 13.20 -2.54
C GLU A 109 -5.89 13.56 -2.20
N GLN A 110 -6.11 14.70 -1.53
CA GLN A 110 -7.43 15.20 -1.14
C GLN A 110 -8.04 16.17 -2.17
N GLY A 111 -7.35 16.38 -3.31
CA GLY A 111 -7.83 17.26 -4.38
C GLY A 111 -7.88 18.75 -4.01
N LEU A 112 -7.25 19.14 -2.91
CA LEU A 112 -7.30 20.51 -2.38
C LEU A 112 -6.28 21.38 -3.13
N ARG A 113 -6.71 21.97 -4.24
CA ARG A 113 -5.86 22.88 -5.02
C ARG A 113 -6.03 24.32 -4.56
N ARG A 114 -4.92 25.03 -4.39
CA ARG A 114 -4.94 26.48 -4.16
C ARG A 114 -5.67 27.15 -5.34
N LYS A 115 -6.77 27.84 -5.06
CA LYS A 115 -7.48 28.64 -6.06
C LYS A 115 -6.57 29.80 -6.48
N LYS A 116 -6.18 29.83 -7.75
CA LYS A 116 -5.35 30.91 -8.30
C LYS A 116 -6.20 32.18 -8.39
N LYS A 117 -5.85 33.22 -7.62
CA LYS A 117 -6.39 34.57 -7.84
C LYS A 117 -5.59 35.20 -8.99
N PRO A 118 -6.22 35.79 -10.02
CA PRO A 118 -5.51 36.49 -11.07
C PRO A 118 -4.67 37.62 -10.46
N ALA A 119 -3.46 37.83 -10.99
CA ALA A 119 -2.62 38.94 -10.58
C ALA A 119 -3.40 40.25 -10.79
N ARG A 120 -3.49 41.08 -9.75
CA ARG A 120 -3.95 42.46 -9.91
C ARG A 120 -2.82 43.21 -10.62
N HIS A 121 -3.07 43.61 -11.87
CA HIS A 121 -2.24 44.56 -12.60
C HIS A 121 -2.57 45.98 -12.13
#